data_AF-A0A1G4HZZ6-F1
#
_entry.id   AF-A0A1G4HZZ6-F1
#
_cell.length_a   1.000
_cell.length_b   1.000
_cell.length_c   1.000
_cell.angle_alpha   90.00
_cell.angle_beta   90.00
_cell.angle_gamma   90.00
#
_symmetry.space_group_name_H-M   'P 1'
#
loop_
_entity.id
_entity.type
_entity.pdbx_description
1 polymer ?
#
loop_
_entity_poly.entity_id
_entity_poly.type
_entity_poly.pdbx_seq_one_letter_code
_entity_poly.pdbx_strand_id
1 'polypeptide(L)'
;MLQKISAESASSYNAEFDPTPPATVEEMHRQLDLIIEACKRLEDLKTSGVRLTHREVLKLRKAYWLAVGETQKLRRDNSSRTGSLDGLETSETSTVDRPLSSGSSVQVNCSDDMGLKRQDAKALSCDEELVKLEKCVEERPEAHTFDVVHDLAEAMNTGWRIFGIPLERRLQTLAVSVFNFFAYVSLSLMLIVVMMVNQVTMVFVILYVLYIFTIGRPKHPLKKKDALMSLGIWHHFTNYFPVRLVVPQKVRCQFDSNKNYLFIYHPHGINSFGALSCFMLDTMNLRTILPGIRIHLQTLKLNFYIPFWRELAVAGGCGDASAQCIRDTLRKGPGECVALVVGGAKESLLARPKRNEVALQDRKGFVRIALQEGTSLVPVYGFGENDVYRIPRFAESNAWRRVEGLVRKYTRFAIPLVKGRGWFNYGFGLSPHRCPITVVFGEPIEVPRIPEPTAEEVQIWHAKYVEALQRLFSENHTVFAADSKGLVIR
;
A
#
# COMPACT_ATOMS: atom_id res chain seq x y z
N MET A 1 -13.03 -13.73 28.90
CA MET A 1 -13.88 -12.52 28.94
C MET A 1 -13.55 -11.51 27.83
N LEU A 2 -12.28 -11.39 27.40
CA LEU A 2 -11.85 -10.63 26.20
C LEU A 2 -12.11 -11.31 24.83
N GLN A 3 -12.58 -12.57 24.82
CA GLN A 3 -12.96 -13.31 23.60
C GLN A 3 -14.45 -13.24 23.24
N LYS A 4 -15.33 -12.81 24.17
CA LYS A 4 -16.79 -12.74 23.92
C LYS A 4 -17.25 -11.40 23.34
N ILE A 5 -16.52 -10.31 23.62
CA ILE A 5 -16.86 -8.97 23.13
C ILE A 5 -16.49 -8.79 21.64
N SER A 6 -15.51 -9.55 21.13
CA SER A 6 -15.12 -9.50 19.71
C SER A 6 -16.06 -10.25 18.77
N ALA A 7 -16.89 -11.17 19.28
CA ALA A 7 -17.81 -11.96 18.47
C ALA A 7 -19.20 -11.29 18.36
N GLU A 8 -19.65 -10.61 19.41
CA GLU A 8 -20.95 -9.91 19.42
C GLU A 8 -20.88 -8.52 18.76
N SER A 9 -19.71 -7.87 18.71
CA SER A 9 -19.52 -6.66 17.90
C SER A 9 -19.36 -6.94 16.41
N ALA A 10 -18.95 -8.16 16.01
CA ALA A 10 -18.70 -8.51 14.61
C ALA A 10 -20.00 -8.77 13.81
N SER A 11 -21.12 -9.10 14.48
CA SER A 11 -22.39 -9.38 13.80
C SER A 11 -23.11 -8.12 13.30
N SER A 12 -22.80 -6.92 13.82
CA SER A 12 -23.45 -5.68 13.41
C SER A 12 -22.64 -4.86 12.38
N TYR A 13 -21.46 -5.33 11.99
CA TYR A 13 -20.54 -4.59 11.11
C TYR A 13 -20.61 -4.98 9.62
N ASN A 14 -21.55 -5.86 9.25
CA ASN A 14 -21.76 -6.31 7.87
C ASN A 14 -22.91 -5.60 7.13
N ALA A 15 -23.50 -4.54 7.71
CA ALA A 15 -24.38 -3.68 6.92
C ALA A 15 -23.51 -2.85 5.97
N GLU A 16 -23.84 -2.87 4.68
CA GLU A 16 -23.46 -1.81 3.75
C GLU A 16 -23.57 -0.47 4.50
N PHE A 17 -22.46 0.28 4.56
CA PHE A 17 -22.42 1.58 5.23
C PHE A 17 -23.19 2.58 4.36
N ASP A 18 -24.51 2.45 4.36
CA ASP A 18 -25.44 3.51 4.02
C ASP A 18 -25.72 4.24 5.35
N PRO A 19 -25.09 5.41 5.57
CA PRO A 19 -25.01 5.94 6.91
C PRO A 19 -26.28 6.76 7.18
N THR A 20 -27.28 6.11 7.76
CA THR A 20 -28.44 6.82 8.30
C THR A 20 -28.01 7.54 9.59
N PRO A 21 -28.34 8.83 9.76
CA PRO A 21 -28.02 9.58 10.98
C PRO A 21 -28.68 8.91 12.21
N PRO A 22 -28.06 8.97 13.40
CA PRO A 22 -28.56 8.28 14.59
C PRO A 22 -29.96 8.78 14.97
N ALA A 23 -30.88 7.83 15.17
CA ALA A 23 -32.27 8.10 15.49
C ALA A 23 -32.48 8.51 16.97
N THR A 24 -31.53 8.21 17.86
CA THR A 24 -31.61 8.49 19.30
C THR A 24 -30.31 9.08 19.86
N VAL A 25 -30.40 9.76 21.01
CA VAL A 25 -29.24 10.34 21.73
C VAL A 25 -28.28 9.26 22.25
N GLU A 26 -28.82 8.11 22.69
CA GLU A 26 -28.00 6.97 23.14
C GLU A 26 -27.15 6.38 22.00
N GLU A 27 -27.71 6.27 20.80
CA GLU A 27 -26.97 5.78 19.62
C GLU A 27 -25.90 6.79 19.19
N MET A 28 -26.20 8.10 19.28
CA MET A 28 -25.19 9.15 19.07
C MET A 28 -24.04 9.04 20.08
N HIS A 29 -24.33 8.86 21.38
CA HIS A 29 -23.30 8.69 22.41
C HIS A 29 -22.44 7.44 22.21
N ARG A 30 -23.04 6.35 21.76
CA ARG A 30 -22.33 5.11 21.42
C ARG A 30 -21.40 5.29 20.23
N GLN A 31 -21.86 6.00 19.19
CA GLN A 31 -21.02 6.34 18.04
C GLN A 31 -19.87 7.27 18.43
N LEU A 32 -20.11 8.26 19.30
CA LEU A 32 -19.07 9.14 19.83
C LEU A 32 -18.03 8.36 20.67
N ASP A 33 -18.44 7.38 21.49
CA ASP A 33 -17.49 6.53 22.22
C ASP A 33 -16.56 5.75 21.29
N LEU A 34 -17.10 5.19 20.20
CA LEU A 34 -16.30 4.49 19.20
C LEU A 34 -15.30 5.40 18.51
N ILE A 35 -15.69 6.65 18.24
CA ILE A 35 -14.80 7.65 17.62
C ILE A 35 -13.70 8.06 18.60
N ILE A 36 -14.02 8.30 19.88
CA ILE A 36 -13.04 8.64 20.91
C ILE A 36 -12.03 7.50 21.11
N GLU A 37 -12.50 6.26 21.15
CA GLU A 37 -11.63 5.09 21.25
C GLU A 37 -10.71 4.94 20.04
N ALA A 38 -11.23 5.20 18.83
CA ALA A 38 -10.42 5.23 17.62
C ALA A 38 -9.40 6.38 17.62
N CYS A 39 -9.73 7.55 18.17
CA CYS A 39 -8.79 8.66 18.34
C CYS A 39 -7.65 8.27 19.28
N LYS A 40 -7.96 7.70 20.45
CA LYS A 40 -6.95 7.20 21.40
C LYS A 40 -6.04 6.16 20.77
N ARG A 41 -6.60 5.22 20.00
CA ARG A 41 -5.81 4.22 19.28
C ARG A 41 -4.88 4.83 18.23
N LEU A 42 -5.31 5.89 17.54
CA LEU A 42 -4.43 6.64 16.63
C LEU A 42 -3.34 7.39 17.41
N GLU A 43 -3.64 7.94 18.58
CA GLU A 43 -2.63 8.54 19.46
C GLU A 43 -1.61 7.51 19.97
N ASP A 44 -2.04 6.32 20.35
CA ASP A 44 -1.15 5.21 20.76
C ASP A 44 -0.26 4.74 19.61
N LEU A 45 -0.81 4.69 18.40
CA LEU A 45 -0.01 4.41 17.20
C LEU A 45 1.02 5.52 16.97
N LYS A 46 0.64 6.79 17.18
CA LYS A 46 1.55 7.94 17.10
C LYS A 46 2.66 7.88 18.15
N THR A 47 2.37 7.56 19.41
CA THR A 47 3.40 7.39 20.45
C THR A 47 4.32 6.20 20.16
N SER A 48 3.80 5.18 19.49
CA SER A 48 4.56 4.04 18.97
C SER A 48 5.39 4.34 17.70
N GLY A 49 5.43 5.61 17.26
CA GLY A 49 6.22 6.04 16.10
C GLY A 49 5.53 5.85 14.74
N VAL A 50 4.27 5.44 14.70
CA VAL A 50 3.50 5.27 13.47
C VAL A 50 3.00 6.63 12.99
N ARG A 51 3.33 7.00 11.75
CA ARG A 51 2.98 8.32 11.18
C ARG A 51 1.50 8.37 10.79
N LEU A 52 0.69 9.21 11.43
CA LEU A 52 -0.74 9.41 11.11
C LEU A 52 -0.98 9.98 9.70
N THR A 53 -2.08 9.57 9.06
CA THR A 53 -2.50 10.10 7.75
C THR A 53 -3.70 11.03 7.86
N HIS A 54 -3.83 11.98 6.93
CA HIS A 54 -5.03 12.83 6.85
C HIS A 54 -6.30 12.02 6.60
N ARG A 55 -6.21 10.89 5.89
CA ARG A 55 -7.38 10.04 5.61
C ARG A 55 -7.95 9.43 6.88
N GLU A 56 -7.13 8.98 7.81
CA GLU A 56 -7.60 8.37 9.06
C GLU A 56 -8.32 9.39 9.92
N VAL A 57 -7.73 10.57 10.08
CA VAL A 57 -8.35 11.67 10.83
C VAL A 57 -9.61 12.16 10.13
N LEU A 58 -9.60 12.31 8.79
CA LEU A 58 -10.77 12.70 8.01
C LEU A 58 -11.90 11.66 8.06
N LYS A 59 -11.59 10.36 8.09
CA LYS A 59 -12.61 9.31 8.27
C LYS A 59 -13.30 9.45 9.63
N LEU A 60 -12.53 9.69 10.69
CA LEU A 60 -13.09 9.93 12.02
C LEU A 60 -13.89 11.23 12.07
N ARG A 61 -13.42 12.30 11.41
CA ARG A 61 -14.13 13.57 11.29
C ARG A 61 -15.46 13.43 10.54
N LYS A 62 -15.49 12.65 9.45
CA LYS A 62 -16.73 12.35 8.71
C LYS A 62 -17.70 11.50 9.53
N ALA A 63 -17.19 10.51 10.27
CA ALA A 63 -17.99 9.72 11.20
C ALA A 63 -18.57 10.58 12.32
N TYR A 64 -17.80 11.55 12.84
CA TYR A 64 -18.25 12.54 13.81
C TYR A 64 -19.39 13.39 13.24
N TRP A 65 -19.22 14.03 12.08
CA TRP A 65 -20.29 14.84 11.46
C TRP A 65 -21.57 14.04 11.21
N LEU A 66 -21.45 12.75 10.90
CA LEU A 66 -22.60 11.88 10.77
C LEU A 66 -23.29 11.63 12.13
N ALA A 67 -22.51 11.34 13.17
CA ALA A 67 -23.02 11.07 14.52
C ALA A 67 -23.75 12.28 15.13
N VAL A 68 -23.20 13.50 14.99
CA VAL A 68 -23.87 14.73 15.48
C VAL A 68 -24.98 15.26 14.56
N GLY A 69 -25.25 14.58 13.43
CA GLY A 69 -26.30 14.99 12.48
C GLY A 69 -25.94 16.22 11.64
N GLU A 70 -24.66 16.62 11.59
CA GLU A 70 -24.14 17.72 10.77
C GLU A 70 -23.97 17.31 9.29
N THR A 71 -25.02 16.72 8.71
CA THR A 71 -25.07 16.28 7.31
C THR A 71 -24.91 17.43 6.31
N GLN A 72 -25.15 18.68 6.75
CA GLN A 72 -24.83 19.87 5.97
C GLN A 72 -23.33 20.09 5.79
N LYS A 73 -22.47 19.76 6.77
CA LYS A 73 -21.01 19.87 6.60
C LYS A 73 -20.49 18.79 5.66
N LEU A 74 -21.08 17.58 5.70
CA LEU A 74 -20.86 16.52 4.71
C LEU A 74 -21.25 16.97 3.30
N ARG A 75 -22.34 17.74 3.15
CA ARG A 75 -22.76 18.33 1.86
C ARG A 75 -21.96 19.56 1.45
N ARG A 76 -21.51 20.40 2.38
CA ARG A 76 -20.75 21.63 2.10
C ARG A 76 -19.31 21.32 1.68
N ASP A 77 -18.75 20.22 2.14
CA ASP A 77 -17.49 19.67 1.62
C ASP A 77 -17.65 19.15 0.17
N ASN A 78 -18.85 18.67 -0.19
CA ASN A 78 -19.21 18.32 -1.57
C ASN A 78 -19.61 19.54 -2.42
N SER A 79 -20.19 20.60 -1.84
CA SER A 79 -20.73 21.76 -2.58
C SER A 79 -19.76 22.94 -2.72
N SER A 80 -18.83 23.13 -1.77
CA SER A 80 -17.73 24.09 -1.90
C SER A 80 -16.71 23.69 -2.98
N ARG A 81 -16.84 22.48 -3.56
CA ARG A 81 -16.09 22.02 -4.73
C ARG A 81 -16.85 22.14 -6.06
N THR A 82 -18.14 22.49 -6.03
CA THR A 82 -18.98 22.67 -7.24
C THR A 82 -19.42 24.13 -7.48
N GLY A 83 -19.18 25.06 -6.55
CA GLY A 83 -19.52 26.48 -6.71
C GLY A 83 -18.32 27.38 -7.01
N SER A 84 -17.83 27.37 -8.25
CA SER A 84 -16.98 28.45 -8.80
C SER A 84 -17.07 28.46 -10.32
N LEU A 85 -18.29 28.49 -10.85
CA LEU A 85 -18.62 28.83 -12.24
C LEU A 85 -20.01 29.46 -12.18
N ASP A 86 -20.05 30.75 -11.93
CA ASP A 86 -20.92 31.71 -12.63
C ASP A 86 -20.70 33.09 -12.01
N GLY A 87 -19.93 33.89 -12.72
CA GLY A 87 -19.57 35.24 -12.32
C GLY A 87 -18.73 35.90 -13.41
N LEU A 88 -19.39 36.27 -14.51
CA LEU A 88 -19.08 37.26 -15.56
C LEU A 88 -19.71 36.71 -16.85
N GLU A 89 -20.83 37.21 -17.37
CA GLU A 89 -21.10 38.43 -18.16
C GLU A 89 -22.50 38.16 -18.78
N THR A 90 -23.43 39.03 -19.14
CA THR A 90 -23.47 40.42 -19.62
C THR A 90 -24.87 40.99 -19.35
N SER A 91 -24.99 42.32 -19.38
CA SER A 91 -26.27 43.03 -19.41
C SER A 91 -27.07 42.69 -20.67
N GLU A 92 -28.39 42.54 -20.54
CA GLU A 92 -29.36 43.16 -21.44
C GLU A 92 -30.80 43.07 -20.88
N THR A 93 -31.55 44.10 -21.22
CA THR A 93 -32.89 44.51 -20.77
C THR A 93 -34.02 43.57 -21.20
N SER A 94 -35.02 43.34 -20.35
CA SER A 94 -36.44 43.66 -20.62
C SER A 94 -37.38 43.24 -19.49
N THR A 95 -38.33 44.13 -19.25
CA THR A 95 -39.47 44.10 -18.32
C THR A 95 -40.58 43.13 -18.75
N VAL A 96 -41.34 42.55 -17.79
CA VAL A 96 -42.83 42.56 -17.69
C VAL A 96 -43.38 41.43 -16.75
N ASP A 97 -44.10 41.87 -15.71
CA ASP A 97 -45.29 41.35 -14.98
C ASP A 97 -45.55 39.86 -14.60
N ARG A 98 -45.61 39.63 -13.26
CA ARG A 98 -46.69 39.06 -12.37
C ARG A 98 -47.54 37.79 -12.79
N PRO A 99 -48.29 37.12 -11.85
CA PRO A 99 -47.94 36.50 -10.55
C PRO A 99 -48.69 35.15 -10.24
N LEU A 100 -48.40 34.53 -9.07
CA LEU A 100 -49.29 33.73 -8.17
C LEU A 100 -50.02 32.43 -8.63
N SER A 101 -49.71 31.30 -7.95
CA SER A 101 -50.66 30.32 -7.38
C SER A 101 -49.91 29.40 -6.39
N SER A 102 -50.13 29.51 -5.08
CA SER A 102 -51.15 28.85 -4.23
C SER A 102 -51.13 27.32 -4.26
N GLY A 103 -50.52 26.72 -3.23
CA GLY A 103 -50.61 25.29 -2.90
C GLY A 103 -50.14 25.06 -1.46
N SER A 104 -51.10 24.98 -0.55
CA SER A 104 -50.96 24.88 0.89
C SER A 104 -50.74 23.45 1.41
N SER A 105 -50.04 23.37 2.55
CA SER A 105 -50.01 22.31 3.58
C SER A 105 -49.50 20.92 3.15
N VAL A 106 -48.49 20.34 3.78
CA VAL A 106 -48.37 20.05 5.22
C VAL A 106 -46.88 20.05 5.60
N GLN A 107 -46.43 20.92 6.51
CA GLN A 107 -45.16 20.78 7.19
C GLN A 107 -45.41 20.52 8.67
N VAL A 108 -45.07 19.29 9.06
CA VAL A 108 -44.93 18.84 10.44
C VAL A 108 -43.79 19.64 11.06
N ASN A 109 -44.11 20.43 12.09
CA ASN A 109 -43.12 21.10 12.93
C ASN A 109 -42.23 20.05 13.62
N CYS A 110 -41.01 19.88 13.12
CA CYS A 110 -39.91 19.21 13.80
C CYS A 110 -38.67 20.09 13.66
N SER A 111 -38.64 21.23 14.36
CA SER A 111 -37.57 22.22 14.24
C SER A 111 -36.90 22.65 15.55
N ASP A 112 -37.17 21.99 16.69
CA ASP A 112 -36.59 22.39 17.97
C ASP A 112 -35.61 21.37 18.60
N ASP A 113 -35.55 20.11 18.12
CA ASP A 113 -34.74 19.05 18.75
C ASP A 113 -33.31 18.91 18.17
N MET A 114 -33.00 19.62 17.08
CA MET A 114 -31.67 19.60 16.43
C MET A 114 -30.68 20.63 17.01
N GLY A 115 -31.17 21.63 17.75
CA GLY A 115 -30.33 22.67 18.36
C GLY A 115 -29.63 22.22 19.65
N LEU A 116 -30.20 21.24 20.35
CA LEU A 116 -29.68 20.70 21.62
C LEU A 116 -28.50 19.74 21.44
N LYS A 117 -28.33 19.13 20.25
CA LYS A 117 -27.19 18.23 19.95
C LYS A 117 -25.83 18.94 19.91
N ARG A 118 -25.81 20.29 19.86
CA ARG A 118 -24.60 21.12 19.74
C ARG A 118 -23.91 21.40 21.07
N GLN A 119 -24.55 21.12 22.21
CA GLN A 119 -24.05 21.41 23.56
C GLN A 119 -23.75 20.16 24.38
N ASP A 120 -23.72 19.00 23.73
CA ASP A 120 -23.37 17.77 24.40
C ASP A 120 -21.87 17.79 24.75
N ALA A 121 -21.56 17.76 26.05
CA ALA A 121 -20.18 17.79 26.56
C ALA A 121 -19.31 16.67 25.94
N LYS A 122 -19.94 15.54 25.58
CA LYS A 122 -19.26 14.41 24.95
C LYS A 122 -18.94 14.66 23.47
N ALA A 123 -19.83 15.34 22.75
CA ALA A 123 -19.58 15.76 21.38
C ALA A 123 -18.46 16.82 21.32
N LEU A 124 -18.47 17.78 22.25
CA LEU A 124 -17.41 18.79 22.41
C LEU A 124 -16.05 18.16 22.70
N SER A 125 -15.98 17.24 23.67
CA SER A 125 -14.73 16.51 23.97
C SER A 125 -14.22 15.70 22.78
N CYS A 126 -15.13 15.03 22.04
CA CYS A 126 -14.77 14.33 20.82
C CYS A 126 -14.25 15.28 19.72
N ASP A 127 -14.84 16.47 19.59
CA ASP A 127 -14.43 17.49 18.62
C ASP A 127 -13.02 18.02 18.93
N GLU A 128 -12.72 18.29 20.20
CA GLU A 128 -11.40 18.74 20.66
C GLU A 128 -10.30 17.72 20.35
N GLU A 129 -10.54 16.43 20.60
CA GLU A 129 -9.59 15.35 20.28
C GLU A 129 -9.36 15.24 18.76
N LEU A 130 -10.42 15.37 17.96
CA LEU A 130 -10.29 15.38 16.50
C LEU A 130 -9.51 16.60 15.99
N VAL A 131 -9.73 17.79 16.56
CA VAL A 131 -8.97 19.01 16.20
C VAL A 131 -7.47 18.84 16.49
N LYS A 132 -7.10 18.20 17.62
CA LYS A 132 -5.69 17.92 17.94
C LYS A 132 -5.05 16.99 16.89
N LEU A 133 -5.77 15.95 16.49
CA LEU A 133 -5.33 15.02 15.45
C LEU A 133 -5.23 15.69 14.08
N GLU A 134 -6.18 16.57 13.73
CA GLU A 134 -6.17 17.33 12.48
C GLU A 134 -5.01 18.29 12.39
N LYS A 135 -4.79 19.11 13.42
CA LYS A 135 -3.66 20.04 13.46
C LYS A 135 -2.32 19.31 13.32
N CYS A 136 -2.19 18.15 13.97
CA CYS A 136 -1.02 17.30 13.89
C CYS A 136 -0.76 16.74 12.47
N VAL A 137 -1.81 16.60 11.66
CA VAL A 137 -1.76 16.11 10.28
C VAL A 137 -1.56 17.27 9.30
N GLU A 138 -2.25 18.40 9.50
CA GLU A 138 -2.16 19.61 8.67
C GLU A 138 -0.75 20.20 8.62
N GLU A 139 -0.03 20.12 9.75
CA GLU A 139 1.37 20.53 9.84
C GLU A 139 2.33 19.60 9.05
N ARG A 140 1.84 18.49 8.50
CA ARG A 140 2.62 17.47 7.78
C ARG A 140 2.18 17.35 6.32
N PRO A 141 2.87 18.00 5.35
CA PRO A 141 2.56 17.91 3.92
C PRO A 141 2.51 16.46 3.40
N GLU A 142 3.29 15.55 3.98
CA GLU A 142 3.31 14.13 3.69
C GLU A 142 2.02 13.38 4.09
N ALA A 143 1.22 13.90 5.01
CA ALA A 143 -0.02 13.28 5.47
C ALA A 143 -1.20 13.50 4.49
N HIS A 144 -1.09 14.45 3.57
CA HIS A 144 -2.09 14.81 2.55
C HIS A 144 -1.84 14.16 1.17
N THR A 145 -0.92 13.21 1.11
CA THR A 145 -0.35 12.69 -0.14
C THR A 145 -1.18 11.59 -0.78
N PHE A 146 -2.51 11.54 -0.64
CA PHE A 146 -3.32 10.44 -1.17
C PHE A 146 -4.22 10.86 -2.33
N ASP A 147 -4.33 9.99 -3.33
CA ASP A 147 -5.33 10.14 -4.38
C ASP A 147 -6.63 9.49 -3.86
N VAL A 148 -7.63 10.31 -3.50
CA VAL A 148 -8.92 9.78 -3.04
C VAL A 148 -9.58 9.03 -4.21
N VAL A 149 -9.93 7.75 -3.99
CA VAL A 149 -10.52 6.88 -5.03
C VAL A 149 -11.85 7.45 -5.59
N HIS A 150 -12.58 8.24 -4.78
CA HIS A 150 -13.79 8.97 -5.17
C HIS A 150 -13.51 10.25 -5.96
N ASP A 151 -12.46 11.02 -5.63
CA ASP A 151 -12.13 12.28 -6.31
C ASP A 151 -11.62 12.07 -7.74
N LEU A 152 -11.38 10.83 -8.19
CA LEU A 152 -10.94 10.55 -9.57
C LEU A 152 -12.04 10.78 -10.61
N ALA A 153 -13.32 10.64 -10.25
CA ALA A 153 -14.42 11.00 -11.14
C ALA A 153 -14.50 12.53 -11.34
N GLU A 154 -14.24 13.31 -10.29
CA GLU A 154 -14.08 14.77 -10.36
C GLU A 154 -12.76 15.19 -11.03
N ALA A 155 -11.66 14.49 -10.77
CA ALA A 155 -10.34 14.81 -11.31
C ALA A 155 -10.19 14.47 -12.80
N MET A 156 -11.08 13.65 -13.35
CA MET A 156 -11.25 13.48 -14.80
C MET A 156 -11.92 14.71 -15.44
N ASN A 157 -12.70 15.50 -14.69
CA ASN A 157 -13.33 16.74 -15.15
C ASN A 157 -12.49 18.00 -14.89
N THR A 158 -11.58 17.98 -13.93
CA THR A 158 -10.69 19.13 -13.65
C THR A 158 -9.31 18.91 -14.26
N GLY A 159 -9.02 19.60 -15.37
CA GLY A 159 -7.76 19.51 -16.11
C GLY A 159 -6.47 19.77 -15.30
N TRP A 160 -5.35 19.62 -16.00
CA TRP A 160 -3.94 19.79 -15.61
C TRP A 160 -3.69 20.80 -14.46
N ARG A 161 -3.73 20.34 -13.20
CA ARG A 161 -3.37 21.15 -12.03
C ARG A 161 -1.88 21.05 -11.73
N ILE A 162 -1.03 21.70 -12.53
CA ILE A 162 0.44 21.69 -12.33
C ILE A 162 0.87 22.66 -11.22
N PHE A 163 0.26 23.85 -11.17
CA PHE A 163 0.74 24.97 -10.36
C PHE A 163 0.22 24.98 -8.90
N GLY A 164 -0.75 24.13 -8.57
CA GLY A 164 -1.29 24.01 -7.20
C GLY A 164 -0.71 22.87 -6.36
N ILE A 165 0.31 22.14 -6.85
CA ILE A 165 0.87 20.98 -6.16
C ILE A 165 2.14 21.39 -5.40
N PRO A 166 2.23 21.14 -4.07
CA PRO A 166 3.42 21.40 -3.27
C PRO A 166 4.69 20.78 -3.86
N LEU A 167 5.84 21.44 -3.69
CA LEU A 167 7.14 20.96 -4.20
C LEU A 167 7.43 19.53 -3.73
N GLU A 168 7.16 19.24 -2.45
CA GLU A 168 7.34 17.91 -1.86
C GLU A 168 6.57 16.83 -2.63
N ARG A 169 5.30 17.08 -2.99
CA ARG A 169 4.51 16.15 -3.81
C ARG A 169 5.06 16.00 -5.23
N ARG A 170 5.65 17.05 -5.80
CA ARG A 170 6.31 16.96 -7.11
C ARG A 170 7.58 16.10 -7.03
N LEU A 171 8.41 16.30 -6.01
CA LEU A 171 9.62 15.49 -5.77
C LEU A 171 9.28 14.02 -5.54
N GLN A 172 8.27 13.71 -4.73
CA GLN A 172 7.77 12.34 -4.55
C GLN A 172 7.32 11.71 -5.87
N THR A 173 6.56 12.47 -6.68
CA THR A 173 6.08 11.98 -7.98
C THR A 173 7.24 11.75 -8.95
N LEU A 174 8.23 12.63 -8.95
CA LEU A 174 9.44 12.48 -9.76
C LEU A 174 10.22 11.24 -9.30
N ALA A 175 10.47 11.08 -8.01
CA ALA A 175 11.20 9.95 -7.45
C ALA A 175 10.53 8.61 -7.83
N VAL A 176 9.22 8.47 -7.59
CA VAL A 176 8.51 7.25 -8.01
C VAL A 176 8.52 7.09 -9.52
N SER A 177 8.36 8.16 -10.30
CA SER A 177 8.34 8.03 -11.76
C SER A 177 9.69 7.63 -12.34
N VAL A 178 10.81 8.10 -11.79
CA VAL A 178 12.15 7.73 -12.23
C VAL A 178 12.50 6.31 -11.81
N PHE A 179 12.22 5.95 -10.56
CA PHE A 179 12.61 4.66 -9.98
C PHE A 179 11.55 3.56 -10.12
N ASN A 180 10.40 3.85 -10.73
CA ASN A 180 9.43 2.82 -11.08
C ASN A 180 10.06 1.85 -12.08
N PHE A 181 9.88 0.55 -11.85
CA PHE A 181 10.48 -0.51 -12.67
C PHE A 181 10.30 -0.28 -14.17
N PHE A 182 9.06 0.00 -14.61
CA PHE A 182 8.76 0.20 -16.03
C PHE A 182 9.50 1.41 -16.62
N ALA A 183 9.57 2.52 -15.88
CA ALA A 183 10.19 3.74 -16.38
C ALA A 183 11.71 3.66 -16.35
N TYR A 184 12.30 3.18 -15.25
CA TYR A 184 13.75 3.04 -15.13
C TYR A 184 14.29 2.05 -16.15
N VAL A 185 13.65 0.88 -16.31
CA VAL A 185 14.08 -0.11 -17.29
C VAL A 185 13.99 0.46 -18.71
N SER A 186 12.89 1.13 -19.08
CA SER A 186 12.77 1.79 -20.38
C SER A 186 13.85 2.87 -20.58
N LEU A 187 14.11 3.70 -19.57
CA LEU A 187 15.15 4.74 -19.64
C LEU A 187 16.54 4.13 -19.78
N SER A 188 16.83 3.06 -19.04
CA SER A 188 18.11 2.34 -19.12
C SER A 188 18.36 1.75 -20.50
N LEU A 189 17.35 1.12 -21.11
CA LEU A 189 17.44 0.57 -22.47
C LEU A 189 17.58 1.68 -23.51
N MET A 190 16.84 2.77 -23.38
CA MET A 190 16.98 3.94 -24.27
C MET A 190 18.40 4.52 -24.19
N LEU A 191 18.94 4.67 -22.99
CA LEU A 191 20.31 5.16 -22.77
C LEU A 191 21.35 4.24 -23.42
N ILE A 192 21.20 2.93 -23.26
CA ILE A 192 22.05 1.94 -23.93
C ILE A 192 22.00 2.10 -25.45
N VAL A 193 20.81 2.25 -26.04
CA VAL A 193 20.66 2.45 -27.49
C VAL A 193 21.34 3.74 -27.94
N VAL A 194 21.12 4.86 -27.23
CA VAL A 194 21.77 6.14 -27.53
C VAL A 194 23.30 6.03 -27.45
N MET A 195 23.82 5.36 -26.41
CA MET A 195 25.25 5.11 -26.26
C MET A 195 25.82 4.17 -27.33
N MET A 196 25.02 3.26 -27.90
CA MET A 196 25.45 2.41 -29.00
C MET A 196 25.57 3.16 -30.33
N VAL A 197 24.83 4.26 -30.53
CA VAL A 197 24.90 5.07 -31.78
C VAL A 197 26.23 5.80 -31.91
N ASN A 198 26.84 6.24 -30.79
CA ASN A 198 28.13 6.89 -30.80
C ASN A 198 29.27 5.85 -30.70
N GLN A 199 30.19 5.87 -31.67
CA GLN A 199 31.28 4.90 -31.83
C GLN A 199 32.17 4.76 -30.58
N VAL A 200 32.43 5.86 -29.86
CA VAL A 200 33.27 5.83 -28.65
C VAL A 200 32.52 5.16 -27.51
N THR A 201 31.27 5.56 -27.26
CA THR A 201 30.46 5.01 -26.17
C THR A 201 30.03 3.56 -26.43
N MET A 202 29.91 3.16 -27.71
CA MET A 202 29.57 1.80 -28.12
C MET A 202 30.55 0.77 -27.55
N VAL A 203 31.85 1.05 -27.60
CA VAL A 203 32.88 0.15 -27.07
C VAL A 203 32.66 -0.10 -25.57
N PHE A 204 32.40 0.95 -24.80
CA PHE A 204 32.12 0.83 -23.36
C PHE A 204 30.84 0.05 -23.07
N VAL A 205 29.78 0.26 -23.86
CA VAL A 205 28.54 -0.50 -23.72
C VAL A 205 28.77 -1.99 -24.00
N ILE A 206 29.51 -2.34 -25.06
CA ILE A 206 29.83 -3.74 -25.38
C ILE A 206 30.60 -4.38 -24.24
N LEU A 207 31.65 -3.71 -23.72
CA LEU A 207 32.42 -4.20 -22.58
C LEU A 207 31.55 -4.37 -21.34
N TYR A 208 30.63 -3.44 -21.09
CA TYR A 208 29.72 -3.49 -19.96
C TYR A 208 28.70 -4.64 -20.08
N VAL A 209 28.13 -4.85 -21.27
CA VAL A 209 27.24 -6.00 -21.54
C VAL A 209 28.03 -7.31 -21.40
N LEU A 210 29.22 -7.41 -21.99
CA LEU A 210 30.08 -8.60 -21.83
C LEU A 210 30.38 -8.87 -20.36
N TYR A 211 30.70 -7.84 -19.57
CA TYR A 211 30.88 -7.96 -18.13
C TYR A 211 29.63 -8.52 -17.43
N ILE A 212 28.44 -7.99 -17.72
CA ILE A 212 27.17 -8.47 -17.12
C ILE A 212 26.94 -9.95 -17.41
N PHE A 213 27.24 -10.40 -18.64
CA PHE A 213 26.96 -11.77 -19.07
C PHE A 213 28.06 -12.78 -18.70
N THR A 214 29.27 -12.33 -18.36
CA THR A 214 30.42 -13.18 -18.01
C THR A 214 30.75 -13.13 -16.50
N ILE A 215 31.76 -12.36 -16.10
CA ILE A 215 32.34 -12.33 -14.75
C ILE A 215 31.58 -11.41 -13.78
N GLY A 216 30.73 -10.53 -14.28
CA GLY A 216 29.99 -9.55 -13.48
C GLY A 216 28.77 -10.10 -12.75
N ARG A 217 28.61 -11.42 -12.67
CA ARG A 217 27.52 -12.07 -11.95
C ARG A 217 27.68 -11.86 -10.45
N PRO A 218 26.64 -11.36 -9.75
CA PRO A 218 26.69 -11.19 -8.31
C PRO A 218 26.89 -12.54 -7.61
N LYS A 219 27.72 -12.55 -6.57
CA LYS A 219 27.83 -13.67 -5.61
C LYS A 219 27.01 -13.32 -4.38
N HIS A 220 26.11 -14.21 -3.98
CA HIS A 220 25.18 -13.96 -2.87
C HIS A 220 25.77 -14.42 -1.52
N PRO A 221 25.36 -13.79 -0.40
CA PRO A 221 24.49 -12.61 -0.33
C PRO A 221 25.21 -11.32 -0.73
N LEU A 222 24.45 -10.38 -1.30
CA LEU A 222 24.96 -9.07 -1.66
C LEU A 222 24.86 -8.11 -0.48
N LYS A 223 25.95 -7.44 -0.16
CA LYS A 223 25.96 -6.40 0.88
C LYS A 223 25.26 -5.15 0.38
N LYS A 224 24.27 -4.68 1.13
CA LYS A 224 23.60 -3.40 0.89
C LYS A 224 24.61 -2.25 1.03
N LYS A 225 24.57 -1.31 0.10
CA LYS A 225 25.36 -0.06 0.14
C LYS A 225 24.59 1.00 0.90
N ASP A 226 24.81 1.06 2.20
CA ASP A 226 24.05 1.91 3.11
C ASP A 226 24.11 3.40 2.74
N ALA A 227 25.28 3.89 2.29
CA ALA A 227 25.41 5.28 1.83
C ALA A 227 24.49 5.61 0.64
N LEU A 228 24.28 4.65 -0.28
CA LEU A 228 23.37 4.86 -1.39
C LEU A 228 21.91 4.74 -0.94
N MET A 229 21.59 3.76 -0.09
CA MET A 229 20.22 3.50 0.38
C MET A 229 19.73 4.49 1.45
N SER A 230 20.63 5.30 2.03
CA SER A 230 20.30 6.37 2.98
C SER A 230 20.10 7.75 2.35
N LEU A 231 20.19 7.86 1.01
CA LEU A 231 19.93 9.13 0.33
C LEU A 231 18.48 9.60 0.54
N GLY A 232 18.30 10.90 0.75
CA GLY A 232 16.98 11.51 1.00
C GLY A 232 15.94 11.28 -0.10
N ILE A 233 16.38 11.00 -1.33
CA ILE A 233 15.49 10.67 -2.46
C ILE A 233 14.58 9.45 -2.17
N TRP A 234 15.05 8.49 -1.37
CA TRP A 234 14.27 7.32 -1.00
C TRP A 234 13.14 7.65 -0.03
N HIS A 235 13.29 8.69 0.80
CA HIS A 235 12.18 9.20 1.60
C HIS A 235 11.07 9.77 0.72
N HIS A 236 11.42 10.48 -0.37
CA HIS A 236 10.39 10.93 -1.32
C HIS A 236 9.72 9.75 -2.06
N PHE A 237 10.48 8.71 -2.43
CA PHE A 237 9.92 7.51 -3.03
C PHE A 237 8.92 6.80 -2.11
N THR A 238 9.23 6.71 -0.82
CA THR A 238 8.39 5.98 0.17
C THR A 238 7.25 6.83 0.73
N ASN A 239 7.45 8.14 0.92
CA ASN A 239 6.39 9.08 1.30
C ASN A 239 5.35 9.29 0.19
N TYR A 240 5.67 8.91 -1.06
CA TYR A 240 4.67 8.83 -2.13
C TYR A 240 3.56 7.82 -1.83
N PHE A 241 3.91 6.72 -1.16
CA PHE A 241 3.02 5.61 -0.81
C PHE A 241 2.89 5.45 0.71
N PRO A 242 2.58 6.51 1.47
CA PRO A 242 2.82 6.65 2.92
C PRO A 242 3.08 5.34 3.67
N VAL A 243 4.31 4.83 3.51
CA VAL A 243 4.60 3.44 3.87
C VAL A 243 4.75 3.37 5.37
N ARG A 244 4.17 2.34 5.98
CA ARG A 244 4.33 2.04 7.39
C ARG A 244 4.79 0.61 7.56
N LEU A 245 5.69 0.43 8.51
CA LEU A 245 6.12 -0.88 8.97
C LEU A 245 5.62 -1.09 10.39
N VAL A 246 4.86 -2.15 10.60
CA VAL A 246 4.29 -2.54 11.89
C VAL A 246 4.87 -3.89 12.28
N VAL A 247 5.72 -3.88 13.29
CA VAL A 247 6.24 -5.09 13.94
C VAL A 247 5.76 -5.07 15.38
N PRO A 248 4.65 -5.76 15.72
CA PRO A 248 4.12 -5.75 17.08
C PRO A 248 5.18 -6.16 18.10
N GLN A 249 5.16 -5.58 19.30
CA GLN A 249 6.18 -5.88 20.32
C GLN A 249 6.26 -7.38 20.65
N LYS A 250 5.11 -8.05 20.75
CA LYS A 250 5.01 -9.52 20.95
C LYS A 250 5.73 -10.32 19.85
N VAL A 251 5.77 -9.79 18.63
CA VAL A 251 6.42 -10.41 17.46
C VAL A 251 7.91 -10.04 17.47
N ARG A 252 8.23 -8.77 17.75
CA ARG A 252 9.60 -8.25 17.82
C ARG A 252 10.47 -9.04 18.80
N CYS A 253 9.93 -9.38 19.97
CA CYS A 253 10.64 -10.14 21.00
C CYS A 253 10.94 -11.60 20.64
N GLN A 254 10.36 -12.14 19.57
CA GLN A 254 10.61 -13.52 19.12
C GLN A 254 11.78 -13.61 18.14
N PHE A 255 12.28 -12.47 17.65
CA PHE A 255 13.42 -12.44 16.75
C PHE A 255 14.73 -12.47 17.52
N ASP A 256 15.53 -13.49 17.22
CA ASP A 256 16.92 -13.66 17.65
C ASP A 256 17.88 -13.42 16.49
N SER A 257 18.90 -12.57 16.69
CA SER A 257 19.96 -12.29 15.73
C SER A 257 20.86 -13.48 15.41
N ASN A 258 20.83 -14.52 16.25
CA ASN A 258 21.59 -15.77 16.02
C ASN A 258 20.87 -16.76 15.11
N LYS A 259 19.62 -16.46 14.71
CA LYS A 259 18.81 -17.31 13.82
C LYS A 259 18.61 -16.62 12.47
N ASN A 260 18.29 -17.44 11.47
CA ASN A 260 17.90 -16.97 10.14
C ASN A 260 16.40 -17.11 9.95
N TYR A 261 15.83 -16.17 9.19
CA TYR A 261 14.41 -16.10 8.90
C TYR A 261 14.17 -15.97 7.41
N LEU A 262 13.10 -16.60 6.95
CA LEU A 262 12.57 -16.44 5.60
C LEU A 262 11.25 -15.66 5.68
N PHE A 263 11.33 -14.36 5.43
CA PHE A 263 10.19 -13.45 5.38
C PHE A 263 9.45 -13.64 4.08
N ILE A 264 8.16 -13.97 4.17
CA ILE A 264 7.32 -14.25 3.01
C ILE A 264 6.30 -13.13 2.89
N TYR A 265 6.48 -12.28 1.87
CA TYR A 265 5.67 -11.08 1.66
C TYR A 265 4.47 -11.35 0.75
N HIS A 266 3.30 -10.86 1.16
CA HIS A 266 2.04 -10.91 0.43
C HIS A 266 1.24 -9.60 0.58
N PRO A 267 0.39 -9.22 -0.37
CA PRO A 267 0.41 -9.66 -1.75
C PRO A 267 1.59 -9.01 -2.49
N HIS A 268 1.94 -9.51 -3.68
CA HIS A 268 2.98 -8.96 -4.54
C HIS A 268 2.60 -7.58 -5.06
N GLY A 269 1.31 -7.31 -5.30
CA GLY A 269 0.88 -6.15 -6.07
C GLY A 269 1.54 -6.14 -7.45
N ILE A 270 1.57 -4.98 -8.11
CA ILE A 270 2.24 -4.85 -9.41
C ILE A 270 3.77 -4.90 -9.24
N ASN A 271 4.32 -4.08 -8.33
CA ASN A 271 5.77 -3.89 -8.13
C ASN A 271 6.26 -4.10 -6.69
N SER A 272 5.40 -4.55 -5.76
CA SER A 272 5.74 -4.77 -4.34
C SER A 272 6.41 -3.55 -3.68
N PHE A 273 5.81 -2.36 -3.80
CA PHE A 273 6.34 -1.11 -3.26
C PHE A 273 6.59 -1.18 -1.75
N GLY A 274 5.72 -1.83 -0.97
CA GLY A 274 5.94 -2.01 0.46
C GLY A 274 7.17 -2.86 0.76
N ALA A 275 7.37 -3.96 0.02
CA ALA A 275 8.54 -4.81 0.14
C ALA A 275 9.84 -4.08 -0.25
N LEU A 276 9.84 -3.34 -1.36
CA LEU A 276 10.98 -2.51 -1.78
C LEU A 276 11.31 -1.46 -0.71
N SER A 277 10.30 -0.77 -0.18
CA SER A 277 10.46 0.30 0.81
C SER A 277 11.04 -0.21 2.13
N CYS A 278 10.57 -1.36 2.61
CA CYS A 278 10.98 -1.94 3.89
C CYS A 278 12.31 -2.71 3.78
N PHE A 279 12.45 -3.60 2.80
CA PHE A 279 13.57 -4.54 2.76
C PHE A 279 14.76 -4.04 1.92
N MET A 280 14.50 -3.39 0.79
CA MET A 280 15.59 -2.89 -0.07
C MET A 280 16.07 -1.52 0.40
N LEU A 281 15.18 -0.53 0.51
CA LEU A 281 15.54 0.85 0.83
C LEU A 281 15.74 1.10 2.33
N ASP A 282 15.14 0.28 3.21
CA ASP A 282 15.27 0.39 4.68
C ASP A 282 14.85 1.77 5.24
N THR A 283 13.97 2.48 4.53
CA THR A 283 13.49 3.82 4.94
C THR A 283 12.66 3.83 6.23
N MET A 284 12.22 2.65 6.67
CA MET A 284 11.45 2.44 7.90
C MET A 284 12.32 2.02 9.09
N ASN A 285 13.66 2.12 8.96
CA ASN A 285 14.63 1.74 9.99
C ASN A 285 14.46 0.30 10.48
N LEU A 286 14.22 -0.64 9.56
CA LEU A 286 14.01 -2.05 9.85
C LEU A 286 15.22 -2.66 10.57
N ARG A 287 16.44 -2.20 10.25
CA ARG A 287 17.67 -2.58 10.99
C ARG A 287 17.67 -2.17 12.46
N THR A 288 17.04 -1.04 12.79
CA THR A 288 16.91 -0.58 14.18
C THR A 288 15.80 -1.35 14.90
N ILE A 289 14.75 -1.73 14.18
CA ILE A 289 13.65 -2.54 14.71
C ILE A 289 14.14 -3.97 15.00
N LEU A 290 14.87 -4.58 14.08
CA LEU A 290 15.41 -5.93 14.18
C LEU A 290 16.96 -5.89 14.16
N PRO A 291 17.60 -5.52 15.29
CA PRO A 291 19.06 -5.43 15.34
C PRO A 291 19.71 -6.79 15.09
N GLY A 292 20.79 -6.80 14.30
CA GLY A 292 21.52 -8.02 13.95
C GLY A 292 20.88 -8.85 12.83
N ILE A 293 19.68 -8.50 12.35
CA ILE A 293 19.00 -9.20 11.26
C ILE A 293 19.14 -8.40 9.96
N ARG A 294 19.82 -8.97 8.97
CA ARG A 294 20.00 -8.41 7.63
C ARG A 294 19.09 -9.14 6.65
N ILE A 295 18.16 -8.40 6.05
CA ILE A 295 17.15 -8.99 5.18
C ILE A 295 17.47 -8.67 3.72
N HIS A 296 17.69 -9.72 2.92
CA HIS A 296 17.96 -9.64 1.50
C HIS A 296 16.69 -9.89 0.70
N LEU A 297 16.16 -8.84 0.07
CA LEU A 297 14.99 -8.95 -0.80
C LEU A 297 15.34 -9.72 -2.07
N GLN A 298 14.54 -10.74 -2.38
CA GLN A 298 14.72 -11.56 -3.57
C GLN A 298 13.81 -11.07 -4.69
N THR A 299 14.37 -10.89 -5.88
CA THR A 299 13.65 -10.41 -7.06
C THR A 299 13.86 -11.31 -8.27
N LEU A 300 13.17 -11.01 -9.36
CA LEU A 300 13.29 -11.71 -10.63
C LEU A 300 14.74 -11.70 -11.12
N LYS A 301 15.25 -12.89 -11.47
CA LYS A 301 16.62 -13.07 -11.99
C LYS A 301 16.97 -12.14 -13.15
N LEU A 302 16.00 -11.81 -14.01
CA LEU A 302 16.16 -10.89 -15.13
C LEU A 302 16.65 -9.50 -14.71
N ASN A 303 16.30 -9.02 -13.50
CA ASN A 303 16.74 -7.72 -12.99
C ASN A 303 18.27 -7.58 -12.95
N PHE A 304 19.02 -8.68 -12.82
CA PHE A 304 20.48 -8.67 -12.76
C PHE A 304 21.17 -8.67 -14.13
N TYR A 305 20.37 -8.69 -15.21
CA TYR A 305 20.82 -8.66 -16.60
C TYR A 305 20.53 -7.32 -17.29
N ILE A 306 19.66 -6.49 -16.70
CA ILE A 306 19.29 -5.19 -17.26
C ILE A 306 20.37 -4.16 -16.87
N PRO A 307 21.07 -3.55 -17.85
CA PRO A 307 22.07 -2.51 -17.58
C PRO A 307 21.50 -1.34 -16.75
N PHE A 308 22.30 -0.75 -15.87
CA PHE A 308 21.95 0.33 -14.93
C PHE A 308 20.92 -0.05 -13.83
N TRP A 309 19.85 -0.75 -14.18
CA TRP A 309 18.85 -1.25 -13.23
C TRP A 309 19.47 -2.27 -12.27
N ARG A 310 20.32 -3.16 -12.79
CA ARG A 310 21.00 -4.17 -11.97
C ARG A 310 21.86 -3.54 -10.88
N GLU A 311 22.50 -2.40 -11.11
CA GLU A 311 23.36 -1.73 -10.12
C GLU A 311 22.55 -1.25 -8.93
N LEU A 312 21.33 -0.77 -9.17
CA LEU A 312 20.42 -0.38 -8.11
C LEU A 312 20.00 -1.60 -7.27
N ALA A 313 19.65 -2.72 -7.92
CA ALA A 313 19.31 -3.97 -7.23
C ALA A 313 20.49 -4.52 -6.42
N VAL A 314 21.69 -4.54 -6.99
CA VAL A 314 22.94 -4.97 -6.33
C VAL A 314 23.27 -4.06 -5.15
N ALA A 315 23.17 -2.75 -5.32
CA ALA A 315 23.43 -1.79 -4.26
C ALA A 315 22.39 -1.87 -3.14
N GLY A 316 21.14 -2.23 -3.45
CA GLY A 316 20.10 -2.54 -2.46
C GLY A 316 20.34 -3.84 -1.70
N GLY A 317 21.34 -4.63 -2.06
CA GLY A 317 21.61 -5.94 -1.45
C GLY A 317 20.62 -7.03 -1.86
N CYS A 318 19.89 -6.82 -2.97
CA CYS A 318 18.87 -7.76 -3.44
C CYS A 318 19.49 -9.03 -4.04
N GLY A 319 18.87 -10.18 -3.83
CA GLY A 319 19.24 -11.43 -4.49
C GLY A 319 18.29 -11.82 -5.61
N ASP A 320 18.64 -12.84 -6.40
CA ASP A 320 17.69 -13.45 -7.32
C ASP A 320 16.86 -14.53 -6.61
N ALA A 321 15.56 -14.62 -6.94
CA ALA A 321 14.62 -15.54 -6.29
C ALA A 321 14.83 -17.03 -6.64
N SER A 322 16.02 -17.45 -7.08
CA SER A 322 16.35 -18.87 -7.23
C SER A 322 16.58 -19.53 -5.88
N ALA A 323 16.23 -20.82 -5.80
CA ALA A 323 16.46 -21.62 -4.60
C ALA A 323 17.95 -21.65 -4.20
N GLN A 324 18.87 -21.57 -5.16
CA GLN A 324 20.29 -21.56 -4.90
C GLN A 324 20.74 -20.28 -4.20
N CYS A 325 20.39 -19.10 -4.73
CA CYS A 325 20.68 -17.81 -4.10
C CYS A 325 20.10 -17.71 -2.68
N ILE A 326 18.86 -18.18 -2.50
CA ILE A 326 18.20 -18.19 -1.18
C ILE A 326 19.00 -19.05 -0.20
N ARG A 327 19.38 -20.28 -0.57
CA ARG A 327 20.19 -21.15 0.29
C ARG A 327 21.58 -20.58 0.56
N ASP A 328 22.26 -20.05 -0.45
CA ASP A 328 23.59 -19.46 -0.29
C ASP A 328 23.57 -18.26 0.66
N THR A 329 22.50 -17.46 0.62
CA THR A 329 22.25 -16.37 1.57
C THR A 329 22.04 -16.92 2.99
N LEU A 330 21.11 -17.87 3.16
CA LEU A 330 20.78 -18.45 4.47
C LEU A 330 21.96 -19.24 5.10
N ARG A 331 22.86 -19.77 4.28
CA ARG A 331 24.06 -20.50 4.75
C ARG A 331 25.25 -19.59 5.05
N LYS A 332 25.16 -18.29 4.76
CA LYS A 332 26.29 -17.37 4.96
C LYS A 332 26.66 -17.20 6.42
N GLY A 333 25.68 -17.25 7.31
CA GLY A 333 25.85 -17.09 8.75
C GLY A 333 24.55 -16.68 9.44
N PRO A 334 24.56 -16.58 10.77
CA PRO A 334 23.42 -16.08 11.53
C PRO A 334 23.11 -14.62 11.19
N GLY A 335 21.83 -14.26 11.24
CA GLY A 335 21.34 -12.92 10.91
C GLY A 335 21.23 -12.63 9.41
N GLU A 336 21.69 -13.51 8.51
CA GLU A 336 21.60 -13.34 7.05
C GLU A 336 20.27 -13.94 6.55
N CYS A 337 19.24 -13.10 6.52
CA CYS A 337 17.85 -13.47 6.29
C CYS A 337 17.38 -13.11 4.88
N VAL A 338 16.27 -13.70 4.46
CA VAL A 338 15.74 -13.54 3.10
C VAL A 338 14.30 -13.02 3.15
N ALA A 339 13.97 -12.03 2.32
CA ALA A 339 12.60 -11.66 2.03
C ALA A 339 12.22 -12.11 0.62
N LEU A 340 11.13 -12.88 0.49
CA LEU A 340 10.64 -13.42 -0.77
C LEU A 340 9.18 -13.05 -0.97
N VAL A 341 8.88 -12.45 -2.13
CA VAL A 341 7.50 -12.20 -2.57
C VAL A 341 7.01 -13.41 -3.36
N VAL A 342 6.28 -14.32 -2.72
CA VAL A 342 6.01 -15.68 -3.25
C VAL A 342 5.02 -15.70 -4.41
N GLY A 343 4.02 -14.81 -4.40
CA GLY A 343 2.99 -14.75 -5.44
C GLY A 343 3.57 -14.52 -6.85
N GLY A 344 4.61 -13.67 -6.92
CA GLY A 344 5.32 -13.33 -8.15
C GLY A 344 4.39 -12.82 -9.25
N ALA A 345 4.75 -13.12 -10.51
CA ALA A 345 4.00 -12.70 -11.68
C ALA A 345 2.53 -13.21 -11.74
N LYS A 346 2.20 -14.35 -11.10
CA LYS A 346 0.80 -14.86 -11.08
C LYS A 346 -0.08 -13.96 -10.22
N GLU A 347 0.45 -13.52 -9.08
CA GLU A 347 -0.28 -12.68 -8.12
C GLU A 347 -0.37 -11.22 -8.55
N SER A 348 0.66 -10.69 -9.22
CA SER A 348 0.61 -9.32 -9.76
C SER A 348 -0.53 -9.12 -10.76
N LEU A 349 -0.93 -10.17 -11.48
CA LEU A 349 -2.08 -10.15 -12.40
C LEU A 349 -3.43 -10.20 -11.69
N LEU A 350 -3.46 -10.66 -10.43
CA LEU A 350 -4.63 -10.66 -9.56
C LEU A 350 -4.79 -9.33 -8.82
N ALA A 351 -3.76 -8.46 -8.82
CA ALA A 351 -3.75 -7.20 -8.09
C ALA A 351 -4.92 -6.31 -8.52
N ARG A 352 -5.90 -6.13 -7.64
CA ARG A 352 -7.05 -5.26 -7.88
C ARG A 352 -7.28 -4.43 -6.63
N PRO A 353 -7.64 -3.14 -6.79
CA PRO A 353 -7.96 -2.31 -5.64
C PRO A 353 -9.01 -2.96 -4.74
N LYS A 354 -8.80 -2.89 -3.44
CA LYS A 354 -9.67 -3.42 -2.37
C LYS A 354 -9.86 -4.94 -2.42
N ARG A 355 -9.05 -5.67 -3.17
CA ARG A 355 -9.07 -7.14 -3.22
C ARG A 355 -7.76 -7.71 -2.68
N ASN A 356 -7.89 -8.73 -1.86
CA ASN A 356 -6.79 -9.39 -1.17
C ASN A 356 -6.67 -10.83 -1.68
N GLU A 357 -6.33 -10.99 -2.97
CA GLU A 357 -6.13 -12.30 -3.58
C GLU A 357 -4.64 -12.66 -3.62
N VAL A 358 -4.29 -13.80 -3.04
CA VAL A 358 -2.91 -14.28 -2.90
C VAL A 358 -2.77 -15.65 -3.58
N ALA A 359 -1.82 -15.78 -4.49
CA ALA A 359 -1.48 -17.03 -5.19
C ALA A 359 -0.45 -17.83 -4.37
N LEU A 360 -0.94 -18.63 -3.43
CA LEU A 360 -0.12 -19.34 -2.44
C LEU A 360 -0.39 -20.85 -2.38
N GLN A 361 -1.56 -21.33 -2.83
CA GLN A 361 -1.97 -22.74 -2.68
C GLN A 361 -0.99 -23.71 -3.34
N ASP A 362 -0.56 -23.38 -4.56
CA ASP A 362 0.39 -24.19 -5.34
C ASP A 362 1.86 -23.86 -5.03
N ARG A 363 2.13 -22.82 -4.22
CA ARG A 363 3.48 -22.31 -3.98
C ARG A 363 4.09 -22.93 -2.73
N LYS A 364 4.69 -24.11 -2.87
CA LYS A 364 5.27 -24.86 -1.75
C LYS A 364 6.80 -24.82 -1.67
N GLY A 365 7.45 -24.22 -2.67
CA GLY A 365 8.91 -24.22 -2.79
C GLY A 365 9.63 -23.50 -1.65
N PHE A 366 9.06 -22.40 -1.14
CA PHE A 366 9.66 -21.66 -0.03
C PHE A 366 9.63 -22.45 1.29
N VAL A 367 8.55 -23.19 1.55
CA VAL A 367 8.43 -24.10 2.70
C VAL A 367 9.45 -25.22 2.61
N ARG A 368 9.62 -25.79 1.40
CA ARG A 368 10.65 -26.81 1.16
C ARG A 368 12.04 -26.29 1.50
N ILE A 369 12.40 -25.08 1.05
CA ILE A 369 13.71 -24.48 1.37
C ILE A 369 13.84 -24.22 2.88
N ALA A 370 12.79 -23.71 3.52
CA ALA A 370 12.78 -23.47 4.96
C ALA A 370 13.04 -24.75 5.77
N LEU A 371 12.40 -25.87 5.40
CA LEU A 371 12.63 -27.18 6.02
C LEU A 371 14.06 -27.69 5.77
N GLN A 372 14.58 -27.55 4.55
CA GLN A 372 15.94 -28.00 4.23
C GLN A 372 17.02 -27.27 5.03
N GLU A 373 16.84 -25.97 5.21
CA GLU A 373 17.80 -25.12 5.94
C GLU A 373 17.52 -25.05 7.45
N GLY A 374 16.33 -25.45 7.91
CA GLY A 374 15.90 -25.24 9.30
C GLY A 374 15.65 -23.78 9.64
N THR A 375 15.17 -23.00 8.66
CA THR A 375 15.00 -21.54 8.75
C THR A 375 13.55 -21.19 9.04
N SER A 376 13.29 -20.42 10.10
CA SER A 376 11.92 -20.04 10.49
C SER A 376 11.21 -19.23 9.41
N LEU A 377 9.94 -19.55 9.17
CA LEU A 377 9.08 -18.85 8.22
C LEU A 377 8.38 -17.67 8.88
N VAL A 378 8.40 -16.48 8.28
CA VAL A 378 7.74 -15.29 8.83
C VAL A 378 6.70 -14.80 7.81
N PRO A 379 5.39 -14.89 8.10
CA PRO A 379 4.38 -14.29 7.23
C PRO A 379 4.45 -12.76 7.33
N VAL A 380 4.45 -12.07 6.19
CA VAL A 380 4.43 -10.61 6.10
C VAL A 380 3.31 -10.18 5.16
N TYR A 381 2.49 -9.23 5.60
CA TYR A 381 1.36 -8.73 4.81
C TYR A 381 1.42 -7.23 4.57
N GLY A 382 1.32 -6.79 3.30
CA GLY A 382 1.26 -5.40 2.87
C GLY A 382 -0.17 -4.96 2.54
N PHE A 383 -0.87 -4.36 3.49
CA PHE A 383 -2.19 -3.78 3.27
C PHE A 383 -2.08 -2.54 2.36
N GLY A 384 -2.97 -2.42 1.36
CA GLY A 384 -2.98 -1.33 0.38
C GLY A 384 -2.06 -1.54 -0.83
N GLU A 385 -1.25 -2.61 -0.84
CA GLU A 385 -0.31 -2.92 -1.92
C GLU A 385 -1.02 -3.11 -3.29
N ASN A 386 -2.23 -3.65 -3.31
CA ASN A 386 -3.03 -3.85 -4.52
C ASN A 386 -3.78 -2.59 -5.00
N ASP A 387 -3.79 -1.51 -4.21
CA ASP A 387 -4.59 -0.30 -4.49
C ASP A 387 -3.86 0.69 -5.39
N VAL A 388 -2.54 0.56 -5.51
CA VAL A 388 -1.65 1.49 -6.21
C VAL A 388 -1.85 1.52 -7.72
N TYR A 389 -2.49 0.51 -8.30
CA TYR A 389 -2.82 0.46 -9.73
C TYR A 389 -4.23 -0.09 -9.94
N ARG A 390 -4.92 0.43 -10.95
CA ARG A 390 -6.15 -0.17 -11.47
C ARG A 390 -5.78 -1.07 -12.65
N ILE A 391 -6.60 -2.07 -12.94
CA ILE A 391 -6.43 -2.89 -14.14
C ILE A 391 -7.53 -2.52 -15.14
N PRO A 392 -7.18 -2.17 -16.39
CA PRO A 392 -8.16 -1.78 -17.38
C PRO A 392 -9.02 -2.98 -17.79
N ARG A 393 -10.31 -2.74 -18.09
CA ARG A 393 -11.26 -3.79 -18.51
C ARG A 393 -10.74 -4.63 -19.69
N PHE A 394 -9.98 -4.01 -20.60
CA PHE A 394 -9.37 -4.71 -21.72
C PHE A 394 -8.41 -5.84 -21.30
N ALA A 395 -7.72 -5.69 -20.17
CA ALA A 395 -6.84 -6.72 -19.64
C ALA A 395 -7.61 -8.00 -19.24
N GLU A 396 -8.92 -7.90 -19.04
CA GLU A 396 -9.79 -9.04 -18.68
C GLU A 396 -10.34 -9.76 -19.91
N SER A 397 -10.13 -9.19 -21.12
CA SER A 397 -10.54 -9.82 -22.37
C SER A 397 -9.84 -11.17 -22.57
N ASN A 398 -10.57 -12.12 -23.17
CA ASN A 398 -10.02 -13.44 -23.47
C ASN A 398 -8.84 -13.34 -24.46
N ALA A 399 -8.85 -12.35 -25.36
CA ALA A 399 -7.76 -12.09 -26.30
C ALA A 399 -6.47 -11.68 -25.57
N TRP A 400 -6.55 -10.70 -24.66
CA TRP A 400 -5.37 -10.28 -23.90
C TRP A 400 -4.83 -11.39 -23.00
N ARG A 401 -5.70 -12.13 -22.30
CA ARG A 401 -5.29 -13.26 -21.46
C ARG A 401 -4.53 -14.34 -22.23
N ARG A 402 -4.85 -14.56 -23.52
CA ARG A 402 -4.09 -15.46 -24.40
C ARG A 402 -2.71 -14.93 -24.72
N VAL A 403 -2.60 -13.65 -25.12
CA VAL A 403 -1.32 -12.99 -25.42
C VAL A 403 -0.43 -12.96 -24.18
N GLU A 404 -0.98 -12.56 -23.04
CA GLU A 404 -0.28 -12.50 -21.77
C GLU A 404 0.17 -13.90 -21.31
N GLY A 405 -0.68 -14.92 -21.48
CA GLY A 405 -0.32 -16.32 -21.21
C GLY A 405 0.83 -16.81 -22.09
N LEU A 406 0.85 -16.41 -23.37
CA LEU A 406 1.92 -16.74 -24.31
C LEU A 406 3.24 -16.05 -23.89
N VAL A 407 3.21 -14.74 -23.64
CA VAL A 407 4.38 -13.97 -23.18
C VAL A 407 4.94 -14.57 -21.90
N ARG A 408 4.08 -14.88 -20.91
CA ARG A 408 4.49 -15.49 -19.65
C ARG A 408 5.11 -16.88 -19.85
N LYS A 409 4.56 -17.69 -20.77
CA LYS A 409 5.10 -19.03 -21.06
C LYS A 409 6.54 -18.95 -21.58
N TYR A 410 6.84 -17.99 -22.46
CA TYR A 410 8.18 -17.86 -23.06
C TYR A 410 9.16 -17.06 -22.22
N THR A 411 8.72 -15.97 -21.60
CA THR A 411 9.61 -15.02 -20.90
C THR A 411 9.67 -15.24 -19.39
N ARG A 412 8.75 -16.05 -18.82
CA ARG A 412 8.47 -16.13 -17.37
C ARG A 412 8.18 -14.77 -16.71
N PHE A 413 7.97 -13.73 -17.51
CA PHE A 413 7.64 -12.38 -17.11
C PHE A 413 6.19 -12.09 -17.54
N ALA A 414 5.43 -11.42 -16.67
CA ALA A 414 4.11 -10.92 -17.03
C ALA A 414 4.24 -9.42 -17.28
N ILE A 415 3.61 -8.92 -18.35
CA ILE A 415 3.45 -7.49 -18.59
C ILE A 415 2.07 -7.13 -18.06
N PRO A 416 1.93 -6.67 -16.81
CA PRO A 416 0.62 -6.30 -16.28
C PRO A 416 0.16 -5.03 -17.00
N LEU A 417 -1.01 -5.10 -17.64
CA LEU A 417 -1.68 -3.88 -18.09
C LEU A 417 -2.22 -3.18 -16.85
N VAL A 418 -1.69 -1.99 -16.61
CA VAL A 418 -2.06 -1.16 -15.47
C VAL A 418 -2.56 0.19 -15.94
N LYS A 419 -3.57 0.70 -15.23
CA LYS A 419 -4.03 2.08 -15.32
C LYS A 419 -3.67 2.75 -14.01
N GLY A 420 -2.69 3.63 -14.08
CA GLY A 420 -2.37 4.58 -13.02
C GLY A 420 -2.83 5.99 -13.40
N ARG A 421 -2.12 6.97 -12.89
CA ARG A 421 -2.27 8.40 -13.18
C ARG A 421 -1.13 8.94 -14.05
N GLY A 422 -1.34 10.13 -14.59
CA GLY A 422 -0.30 10.90 -15.26
C GLY A 422 0.55 11.68 -14.25
N TRP A 423 1.63 12.29 -14.74
CA TRP A 423 2.45 13.19 -13.93
C TRP A 423 1.70 14.49 -13.59
N PHE A 424 0.90 14.97 -14.54
CA PHE A 424 0.18 16.25 -14.45
C PHE A 424 -1.34 16.10 -14.46
N ASN A 425 -1.84 14.88 -14.56
CA ASN A 425 -3.26 14.56 -14.52
C ASN A 425 -3.51 13.32 -13.65
N TYR A 426 -4.70 13.22 -13.06
CA TYR A 426 -5.04 12.10 -12.17
C TYR A 426 -5.81 10.98 -12.88
N GLY A 427 -6.30 11.19 -14.11
CA GLY A 427 -7.21 10.27 -14.79
C GLY A 427 -6.58 9.13 -15.60
N PHE A 428 -5.35 9.30 -16.11
CA PHE A 428 -4.69 8.30 -16.97
C PHE A 428 -3.16 8.42 -17.02
N GLY A 429 -2.47 7.28 -16.86
CA GLY A 429 -1.02 7.16 -17.10
C GLY A 429 -0.43 5.90 -16.47
N LEU A 430 0.91 5.85 -16.40
CA LEU A 430 1.68 4.73 -15.84
C LEU A 430 2.20 4.99 -14.41
N SER A 431 2.04 6.22 -13.89
CA SER A 431 2.42 6.54 -12.52
C SER A 431 1.41 5.91 -11.57
N PRO A 432 1.84 5.24 -10.49
CA PRO A 432 0.92 4.58 -9.56
C PRO A 432 0.05 5.60 -8.82
N HIS A 433 -1.13 5.20 -8.38
CA HIS A 433 -1.93 6.02 -7.46
C HIS A 433 -1.25 6.11 -6.10
N ARG A 434 -1.39 7.27 -5.46
CA ARG A 434 -0.87 7.48 -4.12
C ARG A 434 -1.82 6.85 -3.09
N CYS A 435 -1.48 5.64 -2.67
CA CYS A 435 -2.24 4.87 -1.68
C CYS A 435 -1.33 4.50 -0.49
N PRO A 436 -1.86 4.47 0.73
CA PRO A 436 -1.08 4.06 1.90
C PRO A 436 -0.75 2.58 1.80
N ILE A 437 0.47 2.19 2.17
CA ILE A 437 0.88 0.79 2.26
C ILE A 437 1.35 0.51 3.69
N THR A 438 0.66 -0.40 4.37
CA THR A 438 1.04 -0.82 5.73
C THR A 438 1.53 -2.26 5.70
N VAL A 439 2.83 -2.43 5.95
CA VAL A 439 3.51 -3.73 6.02
C VAL A 439 3.49 -4.22 7.47
N VAL A 440 2.89 -5.38 7.71
CA VAL A 440 2.76 -5.98 9.04
C VAL A 440 3.49 -7.31 9.08
N PHE A 441 4.31 -7.52 10.12
CA PHE A 441 5.01 -8.79 10.34
C PHE A 441 4.20 -9.68 11.29
N GLY A 442 4.07 -10.96 10.93
CA GLY A 442 3.54 -11.99 11.80
C GLY A 442 4.61 -12.71 12.61
N GLU A 443 4.16 -13.64 13.44
CA GLU A 443 5.01 -14.42 14.34
C GLU A 443 5.88 -15.41 13.55
N PRO A 444 7.18 -15.57 13.88
CA PRO A 444 8.03 -16.59 13.27
C PRO A 444 7.51 -18.00 13.56
N ILE A 445 7.39 -18.81 12.51
CA ILE A 445 7.04 -20.22 12.58
C ILE A 445 8.34 -21.01 12.54
N GLU A 446 8.73 -21.58 13.69
CA GLU A 446 9.89 -22.46 13.77
C GLU A 446 9.61 -23.77 13.03
N VAL A 447 10.53 -24.17 12.17
CA VAL A 447 10.44 -25.39 11.36
C VAL A 447 11.63 -26.31 11.67
N PRO A 448 11.45 -27.63 11.66
CA PRO A 448 12.54 -28.58 11.82
C PRO A 448 13.46 -28.54 10.59
N ARG A 449 14.72 -28.90 10.80
CA ARG A 449 15.66 -29.11 9.71
C ARG A 449 15.51 -30.54 9.15
N ILE A 450 14.98 -30.64 7.93
CA ILE A 450 14.78 -31.90 7.21
C ILE A 450 15.44 -31.77 5.84
N PRO A 451 16.62 -32.40 5.60
CA PRO A 451 17.37 -32.24 4.35
C PRO A 451 16.59 -32.66 3.08
N GLU A 452 15.78 -33.69 3.19
CA GLU A 452 14.95 -34.23 2.10
C GLU A 452 13.49 -34.34 2.55
N PRO A 453 12.76 -33.21 2.63
CA PRO A 453 11.39 -33.23 3.15
C PRO A 453 10.45 -33.87 2.14
N THR A 454 9.60 -34.76 2.63
CA THR A 454 8.55 -35.42 1.83
C THR A 454 7.47 -34.41 1.41
N ALA A 455 6.68 -34.76 0.39
CA ALA A 455 5.59 -33.89 -0.07
C ALA A 455 4.53 -33.65 1.03
N GLU A 456 4.32 -34.63 1.90
CA GLU A 456 3.38 -34.57 3.02
C GLU A 456 3.88 -33.61 4.12
N GLU A 457 5.15 -33.71 4.51
CA GLU A 457 5.75 -32.79 5.48
C GLU A 457 5.70 -31.34 4.96
N VAL A 458 6.03 -31.13 3.68
CA VAL A 458 5.93 -29.82 3.04
C VAL A 458 4.48 -29.32 3.08
N GLN A 459 3.49 -30.19 2.85
CA GLN A 459 2.08 -29.82 2.90
C GLN A 459 1.63 -29.43 4.31
N ILE A 460 2.06 -30.15 5.34
CA ILE A 460 1.72 -29.85 6.74
C ILE A 460 2.24 -28.46 7.12
N TRP A 461 3.52 -28.18 6.83
CA TRP A 461 4.12 -26.88 7.15
C TRP A 461 3.57 -25.74 6.28
N HIS A 462 3.22 -26.02 5.03
CA HIS A 462 2.52 -25.06 4.17
C HIS A 462 1.13 -24.71 4.72
N ALA A 463 0.37 -25.69 5.21
CA ALA A 463 -0.93 -25.45 5.84
C ALA A 463 -0.79 -24.59 7.11
N LYS A 464 0.20 -24.87 7.97
CA LYS A 464 0.50 -24.03 9.15
C LYS A 464 0.87 -22.59 8.75
N TYR A 465 1.67 -22.43 7.70
CA TYR A 465 2.02 -21.10 7.17
C TYR A 465 0.77 -20.35 6.67
N VAL A 466 -0.11 -21.04 5.93
CA VAL A 466 -1.37 -20.47 5.43
C VAL A 466 -2.26 -20.02 6.58
N GLU A 467 -2.41 -20.83 7.61
CA GLU A 467 -3.20 -20.48 8.80
C GLU A 467 -2.63 -19.24 9.51
N ALA A 468 -1.30 -19.17 9.69
CA ALA A 468 -0.63 -18.02 10.28
C ALA A 468 -0.83 -16.73 9.45
N LEU A 469 -0.80 -16.84 8.12
CA LEU A 469 -1.07 -15.72 7.22
C LEU A 469 -2.54 -15.25 7.32
N GLN A 470 -3.50 -16.18 7.36
CA GLN A 470 -4.91 -15.86 7.55
C GLN A 470 -5.17 -15.18 8.89
N ARG A 471 -4.53 -15.68 9.96
CA ARG A 471 -4.58 -15.07 11.29
C ARG A 471 -4.03 -13.63 11.26
N LEU A 472 -2.81 -13.45 10.74
CA LEU A 472 -2.17 -12.14 10.59
C LEU A 472 -3.09 -11.16 9.84
N PHE A 473 -3.70 -11.62 8.74
CA PHE A 473 -4.63 -10.80 7.98
C PHE A 473 -5.87 -10.44 8.82
N SER A 474 -6.54 -11.43 9.42
CA SER A 474 -7.78 -11.22 10.18
C SER A 474 -7.62 -10.27 11.36
N GLU A 475 -6.50 -10.36 12.09
CA GLU A 475 -6.20 -9.51 13.25
C GLU A 475 -5.99 -8.04 12.87
N ASN A 476 -5.57 -7.76 11.64
CA ASN A 476 -5.11 -6.44 11.20
C ASN A 476 -6.00 -5.80 10.11
N HIS A 477 -6.81 -6.60 9.42
CA HIS A 477 -7.64 -6.16 8.29
C HIS A 477 -8.63 -5.06 8.68
N THR A 478 -9.27 -5.16 9.84
CA THR A 478 -10.22 -4.16 10.33
C THR A 478 -9.58 -2.80 10.61
N VAL A 479 -8.28 -2.78 10.93
CA VAL A 479 -7.55 -1.55 11.24
C VAL A 479 -7.00 -0.92 9.97
N PHE A 480 -6.31 -1.69 9.13
CA PHE A 480 -5.54 -1.14 8.02
C PHE A 480 -6.25 -1.21 6.66
N ALA A 481 -7.31 -2.01 6.54
CA ALA A 481 -8.00 -2.21 5.25
C ALA A 481 -9.51 -2.52 5.42
N ALA A 482 -10.18 -1.81 6.33
CA ALA A 482 -11.61 -2.00 6.62
C ALA A 482 -12.52 -1.93 5.38
N ASP A 483 -12.14 -1.16 4.36
CA ASP A 483 -12.88 -0.99 3.11
C ASP A 483 -12.53 -2.02 2.03
N SER A 484 -11.74 -3.05 2.36
CA SER A 484 -11.32 -4.11 1.45
C SER A 484 -12.04 -5.45 1.71
N LYS A 485 -12.05 -6.32 0.70
CA LYS A 485 -12.64 -7.67 0.83
C LYS A 485 -11.72 -8.58 1.65
N GLY A 486 -12.28 -9.65 2.22
CA GLY A 486 -11.51 -10.67 2.93
C GLY A 486 -10.39 -11.31 2.08
N LEU A 487 -9.46 -11.97 2.76
CA LEU A 487 -8.34 -12.67 2.14
C LEU A 487 -8.82 -13.90 1.37
N VAL A 488 -8.43 -14.00 0.10
CA VAL A 488 -8.69 -15.17 -0.74
C VAL A 488 -7.36 -15.79 -1.15
N ILE A 489 -7.15 -17.05 -0.78
CA ILE A 489 -5.96 -17.82 -1.12
C ILE A 489 -6.27 -18.69 -2.35
N ARG A 490 -5.45 -18.57 -3.39
CA ARG A 490 -5.55 -19.26 -4.69
C ARG A 490 -4.33 -20.09 -5.04
#